data_AF-A0A349N460-F1
#
_entry.id   AF-A0A349N460-F1
#
_cell.length_a   1.000
_cell.length_b   1.000
_cell.length_c   1.000
_cell.angle_alpha   90.00
_cell.angle_beta   90.00
_cell.angle_gamma   90.00
#
_symmetry.space_group_name_H-M   'P 1'
#
loop_
_entity.id
_entity.type
_entity.pdbx_description
1 polymer ?
#
loop_
_entity_poly.entity_id
_entity_poly.type
_entity_poly.pdbx_seq_one_letter_code
_entity_poly.pdbx_strand_id
1 'polypeptide(L)'
;EGLVAMVGPIADTLIVCTCTALTLLVTGVWKGGAQGVTMAAEAYEQVFPGFGAYLLLLMVFVLSLTTVLTYWYYGSKCMGFLFGAHREKYYLWAYMLLIVAGSVVSLDIVINLLDGAYATMAIPTMVSTLLLAPKVKAVAMNYFARLDAGEFD
;
A
#
# COMPACT_ATOMS: atom_id res chain seq x y z
N GLU A 1 15.77 2.26 11.33
CA GLU A 1 14.80 1.69 10.35
C GLU A 1 13.42 1.35 10.92
N GLY A 2 13.28 0.47 11.93
CA GLY A 2 11.94 0.02 12.40
C GLY A 2 10.99 1.16 12.86
N LEU A 3 11.50 2.15 13.59
CA LEU A 3 10.73 3.33 14.02
C LEU A 3 10.28 4.21 12.84
N VAL A 4 11.12 4.38 11.82
CA VAL A 4 10.80 5.16 10.62
C VAL A 4 9.75 4.43 9.78
N ALA A 5 9.85 3.09 9.67
CA ALA A 5 8.88 2.28 8.95
C ALA A 5 7.46 2.35 9.55
N MET A 6 7.32 2.56 10.87
CA MET A 6 6.02 2.71 11.54
C MET A 6 5.30 4.02 11.20
N VAL A 7 6.00 5.04 10.68
CA VAL A 7 5.39 6.31 10.27
C VAL A 7 4.55 6.14 8.99
N GLY A 8 4.91 5.17 8.14
CA GLY A 8 4.20 4.92 6.87
C GLY A 8 2.69 4.70 7.04
N PRO A 9 2.25 3.70 7.84
CA PRO A 9 0.83 3.45 8.08
C PRO A 9 0.08 4.62 8.75
N ILE A 10 0.77 5.43 9.56
CA ILE A 10 0.17 6.62 10.17
C ILE A 10 -0.18 7.65 9.10
N ALA A 11 0.77 7.97 8.22
CA ALA A 11 0.53 8.93 7.15
C ALA A 11 -0.50 8.41 6.14
N ASP A 12 -0.35 7.18 5.68
CA ASP A 12 -1.20 6.61 4.64
C ASP A 12 -2.62 6.31 5.14
N THR A 13 -2.76 5.48 6.18
CA THR A 13 -4.08 5.00 6.61
C THR A 13 -4.80 5.98 7.52
N LEU A 14 -4.12 6.50 8.55
CA LEU A 14 -4.80 7.34 9.54
C LEU A 14 -5.08 8.74 9.00
N ILE A 15 -4.18 9.31 8.20
CA ILE A 15 -4.36 10.66 7.65
C ILE A 15 -4.99 10.61 6.27
N VAL A 16 -4.33 9.99 5.27
CA VAL A 16 -4.78 10.08 3.88
C VAL A 16 -6.09 9.31 3.65
N CYS A 17 -6.16 8.03 3.99
CA CYS A 17 -7.38 7.24 3.77
C CYS A 17 -8.57 7.78 4.56
N THR A 18 -8.37 8.23 5.80
CA THR A 18 -9.44 8.84 6.60
C THR A 18 -9.96 10.13 5.97
N CYS A 19 -9.07 11.02 5.50
CA CYS A 19 -9.48 12.24 4.79
C CYS A 19 -10.30 11.93 3.53
N THR A 20 -9.86 10.95 2.74
CA THR A 20 -10.62 10.50 1.55
C THR A 20 -11.98 9.94 1.95
N ALA A 21 -12.04 9.05 2.96
CA ALA A 21 -13.28 8.46 3.44
C ALA A 21 -14.27 9.52 3.94
N LEU A 22 -13.81 10.50 4.72
CA LEU A 22 -14.64 11.61 5.18
C LEU A 22 -15.16 12.46 4.01
N THR A 23 -14.31 12.73 3.00
CA THR A 23 -14.72 13.46 1.79
C THR A 23 -15.84 12.72 1.03
N LEU A 24 -15.71 11.39 0.88
CA LEU A 24 -16.75 10.56 0.26
C LEU A 24 -18.04 10.56 1.07
N LEU A 25 -17.96 10.50 2.41
CA LEU A 25 -19.12 10.50 3.29
C LEU A 25 -19.87 11.83 3.28
N VAL A 26 -19.15 12.97 3.29
CA VAL A 26 -19.75 14.31 3.28
C VAL A 26 -20.43 14.63 1.95
N THR A 27 -19.82 14.24 0.83
CA THR A 27 -20.41 14.45 -0.52
C THR A 27 -21.54 13.47 -0.84
N GLY A 28 -21.59 12.32 -0.17
CA GLY A 28 -22.64 11.32 -0.36
C GLY A 28 -22.52 10.52 -1.67
N VAL A 29 -21.43 10.67 -2.42
CA VAL A 29 -21.20 9.96 -3.71
C VAL A 29 -21.13 8.44 -3.55
N TRP A 30 -20.83 7.95 -2.35
CA TRP A 30 -20.77 6.51 -2.05
C TRP A 30 -22.12 5.79 -2.24
N LYS A 31 -23.23 6.53 -2.32
CA LYS A 31 -24.58 6.00 -2.63
C LYS A 31 -24.84 5.86 -4.12
N GLY A 32 -23.96 6.39 -4.97
CA GLY A 32 -24.05 6.31 -6.42
C GLY A 32 -23.59 4.96 -6.98
N GLY A 33 -23.54 4.86 -8.31
CA GLY A 33 -23.04 3.67 -9.02
C GLY A 33 -21.55 3.70 -9.35
N ALA A 34 -20.85 4.83 -9.11
CA ALA A 34 -19.43 4.95 -9.39
C ALA A 34 -18.61 4.12 -8.38
N GLN A 35 -17.50 3.54 -8.83
CA GLN A 35 -16.61 2.72 -8.00
C GLN A 35 -15.17 3.21 -8.10
N GLY A 36 -14.37 2.91 -7.06
CA GLY A 36 -12.94 3.19 -7.02
C GLY A 36 -12.60 4.66 -7.25
N VAL A 37 -11.64 4.92 -8.14
CA VAL A 37 -11.14 6.28 -8.44
C VAL A 37 -12.23 7.18 -9.02
N THR A 38 -13.16 6.63 -9.80
CA THR A 38 -14.27 7.40 -10.38
C THR A 38 -15.17 7.99 -9.29
N MET A 39 -15.46 7.23 -8.23
CA MET A 39 -16.22 7.73 -7.08
C MET A 39 -15.50 8.89 -6.38
N ALA A 40 -14.18 8.78 -6.21
CA ALA A 40 -13.38 9.86 -5.63
C ALA A 40 -13.36 11.11 -6.52
N ALA A 41 -13.29 10.93 -7.85
CA ALA A 41 -13.35 12.04 -8.80
C ALA A 41 -14.69 12.80 -8.71
N GLU A 42 -15.81 12.08 -8.61
CA GLU A 42 -17.14 12.68 -8.41
C GLU A 42 -17.23 13.49 -7.11
N ALA A 43 -16.66 12.98 -6.00
CA ALA A 43 -16.63 13.72 -4.74
C ALA A 43 -15.83 15.02 -4.87
N TYR A 44 -14.64 14.97 -5.46
CA TYR A 44 -13.79 16.15 -5.61
C TYR A 44 -14.39 17.17 -6.58
N GLU A 45 -15.10 16.72 -7.62
CA GLU A 45 -15.79 17.60 -8.55
C GLU A 45 -16.98 18.32 -7.89
N GLN A 46 -17.69 17.68 -6.96
CA GLN A 46 -18.74 18.34 -6.18
C GLN A 46 -18.19 19.42 -5.23
N VAL A 47 -17.02 19.17 -4.63
CA VAL A 47 -16.39 20.12 -3.69
C VAL A 47 -15.69 21.27 -4.44
N PHE A 48 -15.05 20.98 -5.57
CA PHE A 48 -14.32 21.95 -6.39
C PHE A 48 -14.77 21.87 -7.87
N PRO A 49 -15.89 22.52 -8.22
CA PRO A 49 -16.45 22.44 -9.57
C PRO A 49 -15.47 22.94 -10.65
N GLY A 50 -15.25 22.13 -11.68
CA GLY A 50 -14.42 22.44 -12.85
C GLY A 50 -12.92 22.13 -12.71
N PHE A 51 -12.42 21.90 -11.49
CA PHE A 51 -10.98 21.66 -11.24
C PHE A 51 -10.70 20.42 -10.37
N GLY A 52 -11.67 19.98 -9.56
CA GLY A 52 -11.50 18.89 -8.60
C GLY A 52 -11.09 17.56 -9.25
N ALA A 53 -11.75 17.18 -10.34
CA ALA A 53 -11.44 15.93 -11.04
C ALA A 53 -10.02 15.92 -11.63
N TYR A 54 -9.55 17.02 -12.21
CA TYR A 54 -8.21 17.13 -12.80
C TYR A 54 -7.11 17.06 -11.73
N LEU A 55 -7.33 17.72 -10.59
CA LEU A 55 -6.42 17.66 -9.46
C LEU A 55 -6.30 16.23 -8.93
N LEU A 56 -7.44 15.53 -8.74
CA LEU A 56 -7.45 14.15 -8.28
C LEU A 56 -6.73 13.21 -9.26
N LEU A 57 -6.92 13.41 -10.57
CA LEU A 57 -6.25 12.63 -11.60
C LEU A 57 -4.72 12.76 -11.51
N LEU A 58 -4.20 13.97 -11.31
CA LEU A 58 -2.76 14.20 -11.10
C LEU A 58 -2.25 13.46 -9.86
N MET A 59 -2.98 13.55 -8.74
CA MET A 59 -2.59 12.90 -7.48
C MET A 59 -2.59 11.37 -7.61
N VAL A 60 -3.65 10.80 -8.19
CA VAL A 60 -3.76 9.36 -8.42
C VAL A 60 -2.71 8.86 -9.40
N PHE A 61 -2.36 9.65 -10.42
CA PHE A 61 -1.27 9.29 -11.34
C PHE A 61 0.06 9.13 -10.60
N VAL A 62 0.43 10.09 -9.74
CA VAL A 62 1.68 10.00 -8.96
C VAL A 62 1.62 8.83 -7.97
N LEU A 63 0.50 8.65 -7.26
CA LEU A 63 0.33 7.58 -6.25
C LEU A 63 0.32 6.17 -6.88
N SER A 64 -0.34 6.02 -8.03
CA SER A 64 -0.38 4.73 -8.74
C SER A 64 0.99 4.36 -9.30
N LEU A 65 1.75 5.32 -9.84
CA LEU A 65 3.09 5.09 -10.35
C LEU A 65 4.06 4.64 -9.25
N THR A 66 4.05 5.28 -8.09
CA THR A 66 4.89 4.85 -6.95
C THR A 66 4.51 3.45 -6.47
N THR A 67 3.22 3.13 -6.46
CA THR A 67 2.71 1.80 -6.09
C THR A 67 3.20 0.74 -7.07
N VAL A 68 3.05 0.96 -8.38
CA VAL A 68 3.50 0.01 -9.43
C VAL A 68 5.00 -0.27 -9.32
N LEU A 69 5.83 0.76 -9.11
CA LEU A 69 7.27 0.59 -8.93
C LEU A 69 7.61 -0.20 -7.65
N THR A 70 6.90 0.07 -6.56
CA THR A 70 7.10 -0.61 -5.28
C THR A 70 6.74 -2.09 -5.36
N TYR A 71 5.61 -2.44 -5.99
CA TYR A 71 5.18 -3.84 -6.16
C TYR A 71 6.07 -4.62 -7.14
N TRP A 72 6.59 -3.95 -8.17
CA TRP A 72 7.62 -4.53 -9.01
C TRP A 72 8.84 -4.93 -8.17
N TYR A 73 9.36 -4.01 -7.34
CA TYR A 73 10.53 -4.24 -6.51
C TYR A 73 10.30 -5.35 -5.47
N TYR A 74 9.19 -5.32 -4.73
CA TYR A 74 8.88 -6.35 -3.73
C TYR A 74 8.73 -7.73 -4.34
N GLY A 75 7.99 -7.86 -5.44
CA GLY A 75 7.83 -9.16 -6.11
C GLY A 75 9.13 -9.68 -6.72
N SER A 76 9.98 -8.79 -7.25
CA SER A 76 11.33 -9.10 -7.73
C SER A 76 12.18 -9.74 -6.63
N LYS A 77 12.14 -9.19 -5.41
CA LYS A 77 12.84 -9.75 -4.24
C LYS A 77 12.25 -11.08 -3.75
N CYS A 78 10.92 -11.21 -3.73
CA CYS A 78 10.27 -12.49 -3.41
C CYS A 78 10.64 -13.58 -4.42
N MET A 79 10.68 -13.26 -5.72
CA MET A 79 11.11 -14.17 -6.78
C MET A 79 12.57 -14.58 -6.62
N GLY A 80 13.46 -13.62 -6.32
CA GLY A 80 14.87 -13.89 -6.04
C GLY A 80 15.08 -14.80 -4.83
N PHE A 81 14.28 -14.64 -3.78
CA PHE A 81 14.32 -15.49 -2.59
C PHE A 81 13.85 -16.93 -2.87
N LEU A 82 12.75 -17.10 -3.62
CA LEU A 82 12.14 -18.42 -3.85
C LEU A 82 12.82 -19.24 -4.96
N PHE A 83 13.26 -18.58 -6.03
CA PHE A 83 13.76 -19.24 -7.25
C PHE A 83 15.21 -18.87 -7.61
N GLY A 84 15.89 -18.12 -6.75
CA GLY A 84 17.28 -17.70 -6.91
C GLY A 84 17.45 -16.38 -7.65
N ALA A 85 18.51 -15.64 -7.30
CA ALA A 85 18.77 -14.28 -7.78
C ALA A 85 18.84 -14.14 -9.31
N HIS A 86 19.23 -15.19 -10.03
CA HIS A 86 19.33 -15.13 -11.49
C HIS A 86 17.96 -15.05 -12.20
N ARG A 87 16.87 -15.44 -11.51
CA ARG A 87 15.51 -15.44 -12.06
C ARG A 87 14.70 -14.20 -11.71
N GLU A 88 15.28 -13.28 -10.93
CA GLU A 88 14.67 -11.99 -10.56
C GLU A 88 14.20 -11.21 -11.81
N LYS A 89 15.00 -11.19 -12.88
CA LYS A 89 14.70 -10.50 -14.15
C LYS A 89 13.44 -11.00 -14.88
N TYR A 90 13.03 -12.26 -14.69
CA TYR A 90 11.83 -12.78 -15.36
C TYR A 90 10.54 -12.25 -14.72
N TYR A 91 10.59 -11.85 -13.45
CA TYR A 91 9.46 -11.25 -12.76
C TYR A 91 9.01 -9.96 -13.45
N LEU A 92 9.93 -9.15 -13.98
CA LEU A 92 9.61 -7.91 -14.68
C LEU A 92 8.67 -8.16 -15.89
N TRP A 93 8.94 -9.20 -16.68
CA TRP A 93 8.09 -9.55 -17.83
C TRP A 93 6.71 -10.04 -17.40
N ALA A 94 6.65 -10.90 -16.38
CA ALA A 94 5.38 -11.37 -15.81
C ALA A 94 4.56 -10.20 -15.21
N TYR A 95 5.24 -9.28 -14.53
CA TYR A 95 4.63 -8.11 -13.91
C TYR A 95 4.03 -7.16 -14.95
N MET A 96 4.74 -6.89 -16.06
CA MET A 96 4.19 -6.07 -17.16
C MET A 96 2.93 -6.71 -17.78
N LEU A 97 2.91 -8.03 -17.97
CA LEU A 97 1.72 -8.75 -18.43
C LEU A 97 0.55 -8.62 -17.44
N LEU A 98 0.82 -8.73 -16.14
CA LEU A 98 -0.19 -8.57 -15.10
C LEU A 98 -0.78 -7.16 -15.06
N ILE A 99 0.01 -6.10 -15.31
CA ILE A 99 -0.52 -4.73 -15.40
C ILE A 99 -1.51 -4.62 -16.56
N VAL A 100 -1.16 -5.16 -17.73
CA VAL A 100 -2.04 -5.14 -18.91
C VAL A 100 -3.30 -5.96 -18.66
N ALA A 101 -3.17 -7.13 -18.05
CA ALA A 101 -4.34 -7.94 -17.69
C ALA A 101 -5.24 -7.21 -16.66
N GLY A 102 -4.64 -6.59 -15.65
CA GLY A 102 -5.36 -5.86 -14.60
C GLY A 102 -6.16 -4.65 -15.10
N SER A 103 -5.76 -4.03 -16.21
CA SER A 103 -6.50 -2.90 -16.79
C SER A 103 -7.82 -3.29 -17.46
N VAL A 104 -8.01 -4.58 -17.77
CA VAL A 104 -9.21 -5.10 -18.47
C VAL A 104 -10.14 -5.90 -17.54
N VAL A 105 -9.68 -6.26 -16.34
CA VAL A 105 -10.46 -7.03 -15.36
C VAL A 105 -11.33 -6.10 -14.52
N SER A 106 -12.53 -6.54 -14.16
CA SER A 106 -13.44 -5.79 -13.29
C SER A 106 -12.85 -5.58 -11.89
N LEU A 107 -13.08 -4.40 -11.32
CA LEU A 107 -12.59 -4.01 -10.00
C LEU A 107 -12.96 -5.00 -8.89
N ASP A 108 -14.19 -5.54 -8.89
CA ASP A 108 -14.64 -6.52 -7.89
C ASP A 108 -13.81 -7.81 -7.91
N ILE A 109 -13.47 -8.34 -9.09
CA ILE A 109 -12.63 -9.53 -9.23
C ILE A 109 -11.22 -9.25 -8.70
N VAL A 110 -10.68 -8.07 -9.01
CA VAL A 110 -9.34 -7.66 -8.54
C VAL A 110 -9.32 -7.56 -7.02
N ILE A 111 -10.30 -6.89 -6.41
CA ILE A 111 -10.38 -6.76 -4.94
C ILE A 111 -10.50 -8.13 -4.27
N ASN A 112 -11.39 -9.00 -4.74
CA ASN A 112 -11.56 -10.34 -4.17
C ASN A 112 -10.28 -11.18 -4.27
N LEU A 113 -9.54 -11.07 -5.38
CA LEU A 113 -8.25 -11.75 -5.55
C LEU A 113 -7.20 -11.20 -4.58
N LEU A 114 -7.13 -9.88 -4.42
CA LEU A 114 -6.20 -9.22 -3.51
C LEU A 114 -6.50 -9.56 -2.04
N ASP A 115 -7.77 -9.59 -1.66
CA ASP A 115 -8.19 -9.98 -0.30
C ASP A 115 -7.74 -11.41 0.03
N GLY A 116 -7.93 -12.33 -0.92
CA GLY A 116 -7.43 -13.71 -0.79
C GLY A 116 -5.90 -13.76 -0.66
N ALA A 117 -5.18 -13.06 -1.54
CA ALA A 117 -3.71 -13.02 -1.51
C ALA A 117 -3.18 -12.40 -0.20
N TYR A 118 -3.72 -11.26 0.24
CA TYR A 118 -3.31 -10.63 1.50
C TYR A 118 -3.68 -11.45 2.72
N ALA A 119 -4.83 -12.13 2.73
CA ALA A 119 -5.16 -13.05 3.82
C ALA A 119 -4.11 -14.17 3.92
N THR A 120 -3.71 -14.76 2.78
CA THR A 120 -2.66 -15.80 2.79
C THR A 120 -1.29 -15.28 3.21
N MET A 121 -0.95 -14.03 2.88
CA MET A 121 0.30 -13.38 3.29
C MET A 121 0.28 -12.96 4.78
N ALA A 122 -0.87 -12.54 5.30
CA ALA A 122 -1.03 -12.05 6.66
C ALA A 122 -0.80 -13.15 7.70
N ILE A 123 -1.25 -14.38 7.44
CA ILE A 123 -1.10 -15.51 8.37
C ILE A 123 0.39 -15.79 8.71
N PRO A 124 1.28 -16.10 7.75
CA PRO A 124 2.67 -16.42 8.06
C PRO A 124 3.45 -15.23 8.62
N THR A 125 3.15 -14.01 8.15
CA THR A 125 3.82 -12.79 8.64
C THR A 125 3.44 -12.47 10.08
N MET A 126 2.16 -12.59 10.44
CA MET A 126 1.70 -12.41 11.82
C MET A 126 2.24 -13.48 12.76
N VAL A 127 2.21 -14.75 12.35
CA VAL A 127 2.78 -15.86 13.15
C VAL A 127 4.27 -15.63 13.39
N SER A 128 5.04 -15.30 12.35
CA SER A 128 6.47 -15.02 12.48
C SER A 128 6.72 -13.83 13.42
N THR A 129 5.92 -12.77 13.30
CA THR A 129 6.04 -11.57 14.13
C THR A 129 5.78 -11.88 15.60
N LEU A 130 4.75 -12.65 15.92
CA LEU A 130 4.44 -13.03 17.31
C LEU A 130 5.54 -13.90 17.94
N LEU A 131 6.11 -14.82 17.17
CA LEU A 131 7.24 -15.65 17.63
C LEU A 131 8.52 -14.84 17.85
N LEU A 132 8.77 -13.82 17.00
CA LEU A 132 9.95 -12.96 17.08
C LEU A 132 9.76 -11.76 18.02
N ALA A 133 8.54 -11.44 18.43
CA ALA A 133 8.19 -10.34 19.33
C ALA A 133 9.08 -10.23 20.58
N PRO A 134 9.39 -11.31 21.34
CA PRO A 134 10.25 -11.18 22.52
C PRO A 134 11.69 -10.75 22.16
N LYS A 135 12.21 -11.21 21.02
CA LYS A 135 13.55 -10.81 20.54
C LYS A 135 13.57 -9.35 20.11
N VAL A 136 12.56 -8.92 19.36
CA VAL A 136 12.41 -7.52 18.93
C VAL A 136 12.28 -6.59 20.15
N LYS A 137 11.51 -6.99 21.17
CA LYS A 137 11.38 -6.23 22.42
C LYS A 137 12.72 -6.07 23.13
N ALA A 138 13.50 -7.15 23.24
CA ALA A 138 14.82 -7.09 23.89
C ALA A 138 15.77 -6.11 23.17
N VAL A 139 15.81 -6.16 21.83
CA VAL A 139 16.62 -5.25 21.01
C VAL A 139 16.11 -3.80 21.12
N ALA A 140 14.79 -3.60 21.10
CA ALA A 140 14.19 -2.27 21.24
C ALA A 140 14.52 -1.63 22.60
N MET A 141 14.43 -2.41 23.69
CA MET A 141 14.80 -1.91 25.04
C MET A 141 16.27 -1.50 25.11
N ASN A 142 17.17 -2.28 24.49
CA ASN A 142 18.59 -1.91 24.43
C ASN A 142 18.80 -0.63 23.62
N TYR A 143 18.14 -0.50 22.47
CA TYR A 143 18.20 0.71 21.64
C TYR A 143 17.75 1.96 22.40
N PHE A 144 16.60 1.91 23.08
CA PHE A 144 16.11 3.05 23.86
C PHE A 144 16.99 3.37 25.07
N ALA A 145 17.54 2.36 25.75
CA ALA A 145 18.47 2.59 26.85
C ALA A 145 19.76 3.30 26.39
N ARG A 146 20.28 2.96 25.20
CA ARG A 146 21.46 3.62 24.61
C ARG A 146 21.14 5.04 24.16
N LEU A 147 19.95 5.25 23.59
CA LEU A 147 19.46 6.57 23.22
C LEU A 147 19.35 7.49 24.44
N ASP A 148 18.78 7.00 25.54
CA ASP A 148 18.65 7.74 26.80
C ASP A 148 20.02 8.04 27.44
N ALA A 149 21.01 7.16 27.23
CA ALA A 149 22.40 7.36 27.66
C ALA A 149 23.21 8.31 26.74
N GLY A 150 22.66 8.73 25.60
CA GLY A 150 23.36 9.55 24.61
C GLY A 150 24.41 8.80 23.79
N GLU A 151 24.38 7.46 23.80
CA GLU A 151 25.24 6.61 23.00
C GLU A 151 24.60 6.35 21.62
N PHE A 152 25.02 7.12 20.61
CA PHE A 152 24.41 7.11 19.28
C PHE A 152 25.00 6.10 18.28
N ASP A 153 26.00 5.30 18.69
CA ASP A 153 26.64 4.29 17.85
C ASP A 153 25.81 3.00 17.68
#